data_AF-A0A395X8N7-F1
#
_entry.id   AF-A0A395X8N7-F1
#
_cell.length_a   1.000
_cell.length_b   1.000
_cell.length_c   1.000
_cell.angle_alpha   90.00
_cell.angle_beta   90.00
_cell.angle_gamma   90.00
#
_symmetry.space_group_name_H-M   'P 1'
#
loop_
_entity.id
_entity.type
_entity.pdbx_description
1 polymer ?
#
loop_
_entity_poly.entity_id
_entity_poly.type
_entity_poly.pdbx_seq_one_letter_code
_entity_poly.pdbx_strand_id
1 'polypeptide(L)'
;MTEVNKQEPLIRQARRKLAELFPDDYSVYEKWEQYKEIYASAYRSAPNNMDKIIEYWIDTISPYDHGVHHSELVFPLNVLNNTIATGYGKQHLYDIVRIIAPPQSYAIIYLLWQCNSISNDERLKRAKKDFLERGYTDEDADIIRDYDINLETLQEWRHDEPERPLSHRMFGANPTINAGASQYLKKNFPDKADSYETISKGINLYVQAYHDALEHVVDQWFLVCSKEYVQKKLLELNGLFQNQTSPEKIRSEFLPDIKASAYNVFKLLIDTYTEEKDYQADNKNISTN
;
A
#
# COMPACT_ATOMS: atom_id res chain seq x y z
N MET A 1 14.46 6.16 40.49
CA MET A 1 13.42 6.93 39.78
C MET A 1 13.90 8.38 39.58
N THR A 2 15.13 8.58 39.07
CA THR A 2 15.87 9.85 39.28
C THR A 2 16.67 10.32 38.05
N GLU A 3 16.64 9.59 36.92
CA GLU A 3 17.37 9.96 35.70
C GLU A 3 16.53 10.73 34.67
N VAL A 4 15.20 10.55 34.68
CA VAL A 4 14.27 11.23 33.74
C VAL A 4 14.29 12.76 33.91
N ASN A 5 14.66 13.26 35.09
CA ASN A 5 14.53 14.68 35.46
C ASN A 5 15.71 15.58 35.04
N LYS A 6 16.84 15.01 34.57
CA LYS A 6 18.02 15.81 34.15
C LYS A 6 18.06 16.11 32.65
N GLN A 7 17.31 15.37 31.84
CA GLN A 7 17.29 15.55 30.37
C GLN A 7 16.29 16.62 29.93
N GLU A 8 15.25 16.86 30.70
CA GLU A 8 14.17 17.80 30.35
C GLU A 8 14.65 19.23 30.01
N PRO A 9 15.60 19.83 30.76
CA PRO A 9 16.12 21.16 30.44
C PRO A 9 16.90 21.19 29.12
N LEU A 10 17.68 20.14 28.84
CA LEU A 10 18.45 19.99 27.60
C LEU A 10 17.54 19.77 26.39
N ILE A 11 16.49 18.96 26.55
CA ILE A 11 15.46 18.74 25.53
C ILE A 11 14.74 20.05 25.20
N ARG A 12 14.35 20.83 26.21
CA ARG A 12 13.71 22.14 26.00
C ARG A 12 14.65 23.11 25.29
N GLN A 13 15.94 23.14 25.65
CA GLN A 13 16.92 24.00 25.01
C GLN A 13 17.17 23.59 23.54
N ALA A 14 17.26 22.30 23.25
CA ALA A 14 17.39 21.77 21.90
C ALA A 14 16.16 22.12 21.04
N ARG A 15 14.93 21.95 21.56
CA ARG A 15 13.70 22.32 20.86
C ARG A 15 13.62 23.80 20.53
N ARG A 16 14.03 24.69 21.46
CA ARG A 16 14.10 26.14 21.19
C ARG A 16 15.08 26.45 20.06
N LYS A 17 16.25 25.80 20.06
CA LYS A 17 17.26 26.02 19.02
C LYS A 17 16.81 25.48 17.65
N LEU A 18 16.08 24.37 17.62
CA LEU A 18 15.44 23.87 16.40
C LEU A 18 14.35 24.81 15.90
N ALA A 19 13.56 25.42 16.80
CA ALA A 19 12.56 26.44 16.45
C ALA A 19 13.18 27.67 15.79
N GLU A 20 14.34 28.11 16.27
CA GLU A 20 15.09 29.24 15.71
C GLU A 20 15.63 28.92 14.31
N LEU A 21 16.11 27.69 14.10
CA LEU A 21 16.72 27.25 12.83
C LEU A 21 15.69 26.87 11.77
N PHE A 22 14.55 26.31 12.20
CA PHE A 22 13.50 25.76 11.34
C PHE A 22 12.12 26.20 11.86
N PRO A 23 11.79 27.49 11.74
CA PRO A 23 10.57 28.06 12.32
C PRO A 23 9.30 27.46 11.75
N ASP A 24 9.31 27.06 10.48
CA ASP A 24 8.16 26.46 9.80
C ASP A 24 7.81 25.05 10.35
N ASP A 25 8.81 24.35 10.90
CA ASP A 25 8.67 23.02 11.48
C ASP A 25 8.47 23.05 13.01
N TYR A 26 8.40 24.24 13.61
CA TYR A 26 8.32 24.41 15.06
C TYR A 26 7.18 23.59 15.71
N SER A 27 6.01 23.59 15.07
CA SER A 27 4.84 22.82 15.52
C SER A 27 5.09 21.31 15.56
N VAL A 28 5.97 20.80 14.70
CA VAL A 28 6.39 19.39 14.66
C VAL A 28 7.36 19.08 15.80
N TYR A 29 8.32 19.97 16.07
CA TYR A 29 9.28 19.79 17.16
C TYR A 29 8.67 19.89 18.56
N GLU A 30 7.63 20.72 18.74
CA GLU A 30 6.94 20.85 20.01
C GLU A 30 6.24 19.54 20.42
N LYS A 31 5.58 18.91 19.43
CA LYS A 31 4.81 17.67 19.59
C LYS A 31 5.61 16.40 19.28
N TRP A 32 6.91 16.54 19.02
CA TRP A 32 7.80 15.47 18.56
C TRP A 32 7.75 14.19 19.39
N GLU A 33 7.78 14.30 20.72
CA GLU A 33 7.72 13.09 21.58
C GLU A 33 6.33 12.45 21.56
N GLN A 34 5.24 13.22 21.50
CA GLN A 34 3.89 12.67 21.33
C GLN A 34 3.77 11.95 19.98
N TYR A 35 4.29 12.54 18.91
CA TYR A 35 4.31 11.94 17.57
C TYR A 35 5.16 10.67 17.52
N LYS A 36 6.31 10.64 18.20
CA LYS A 36 7.13 9.43 18.36
C LYS A 36 6.39 8.33 19.12
N GLU A 37 5.66 8.68 20.19
CA GLU A 37 4.86 7.72 20.96
C GLU A 37 3.74 7.13 20.10
N ILE A 38 3.02 7.96 19.34
CA ILE A 38 1.97 7.52 18.40
C ILE A 38 2.56 6.57 17.34
N TYR A 39 3.66 6.98 16.69
CA TYR A 39 4.33 6.17 15.69
C TYR A 39 4.79 4.83 16.29
N ALA A 40 5.49 4.84 17.43
CA ALA A 40 5.96 3.62 18.09
C ALA A 40 4.81 2.71 18.55
N SER A 41 3.69 3.29 18.99
CA SER A 41 2.49 2.53 19.38
C SER A 41 1.90 1.78 18.19
N ALA A 42 1.72 2.47 17.07
CA ALA A 42 1.23 1.88 15.84
C ALA A 42 2.14 0.77 15.33
N TYR A 43 3.46 1.03 15.32
CA TYR A 43 4.46 0.05 14.89
C TYR A 43 4.39 -1.24 15.74
N ARG A 44 4.23 -1.10 17.07
CA ARG A 44 4.07 -2.25 17.98
C ARG A 44 2.72 -2.96 17.87
N SER A 45 1.70 -2.28 17.35
CA SER A 45 0.36 -2.85 17.17
C SER A 45 0.23 -3.69 15.90
N ALA A 46 1.12 -3.50 14.94
CA ALA A 46 1.13 -4.29 13.72
C ALA A 46 1.50 -5.76 14.04
N PRO A 47 1.03 -6.71 13.22
CA PRO A 47 1.53 -8.08 13.23
C PRO A 47 3.07 -8.10 13.23
N ASN A 48 3.67 -9.01 13.98
CA ASN A 48 5.11 -9.08 14.15
C ASN A 48 5.78 -10.18 13.30
N ASN A 49 5.00 -10.94 12.53
CA ASN A 49 5.49 -11.95 11.61
C ASN A 49 4.46 -12.23 10.50
N MET A 50 4.90 -12.93 9.46
CA MET A 50 4.07 -13.19 8.27
C MET A 50 2.86 -14.08 8.56
N ASP A 51 2.97 -15.06 9.46
CA ASP A 51 1.83 -15.92 9.81
C ASP A 51 0.73 -15.11 10.50
N LYS A 52 1.09 -14.14 11.36
CA LYS A 52 0.14 -13.19 11.97
C LYS A 52 -0.53 -12.26 10.97
N ILE A 53 0.14 -11.94 9.86
CA ILE A 53 -0.49 -11.21 8.75
C ILE A 53 -1.51 -12.13 8.06
N ILE A 54 -1.13 -13.39 7.81
CA ILE A 54 -1.97 -14.36 7.08
C ILE A 54 -3.18 -14.82 7.89
N GLU A 55 -3.08 -14.84 9.23
CA GLU A 55 -4.19 -15.17 10.13
C GLU A 55 -5.46 -14.35 9.83
N TYR A 56 -5.34 -13.14 9.26
CA TYR A 56 -6.48 -12.33 8.82
C TYR A 56 -7.45 -13.09 7.89
N TRP A 57 -6.92 -13.94 7.02
CA TRP A 57 -7.72 -14.72 6.07
C TRP A 57 -8.15 -16.09 6.61
N ILE A 58 -7.45 -16.62 7.63
CA ILE A 58 -7.63 -17.99 8.13
C ILE A 58 -8.51 -18.04 9.39
N ASP A 59 -8.37 -17.05 10.28
CA ASP A 59 -9.03 -17.02 11.60
C ASP A 59 -10.37 -16.29 11.53
N THR A 60 -11.34 -16.92 10.87
CA THR A 60 -12.67 -16.35 10.67
C THR A 60 -13.74 -17.16 11.41
N ILE A 61 -14.56 -16.46 12.20
CA ILE A 61 -15.55 -17.05 13.12
C ILE A 61 -16.71 -17.69 12.35
N SER A 62 -16.97 -17.25 11.10
CA SER A 62 -18.03 -17.77 10.25
C SER A 62 -17.58 -18.03 8.79
N PRO A 63 -18.22 -18.98 8.07
CA PRO A 63 -17.97 -19.20 6.64
C PRO A 63 -18.24 -17.96 5.76
N TYR A 64 -19.12 -17.06 6.21
CA TYR A 64 -19.38 -15.79 5.52
C TYR A 64 -18.17 -14.86 5.62
N ASP A 65 -17.63 -14.68 6.83
CA ASP A 65 -16.45 -13.85 7.06
C ASP A 65 -15.22 -14.43 6.32
N HIS A 66 -15.11 -15.77 6.27
CA HIS A 66 -14.08 -16.45 5.49
C HIS A 66 -14.11 -16.05 4.00
N GLY A 67 -15.28 -16.15 3.36
CA GLY A 67 -15.45 -15.78 1.95
C GLY A 67 -15.23 -14.28 1.70
N VAL A 68 -15.69 -13.42 2.61
CA VAL A 68 -15.48 -11.97 2.53
C VAL A 68 -13.99 -11.65 2.57
N HIS A 69 -13.25 -12.14 3.58
CA HIS A 69 -11.84 -11.80 3.73
C HIS A 69 -10.96 -12.29 2.59
N HIS A 70 -11.20 -13.49 2.07
CA HIS A 70 -10.47 -13.95 0.89
C HIS A 70 -10.80 -13.14 -0.37
N SER A 71 -12.08 -12.77 -0.57
CA SER A 71 -12.48 -11.87 -1.66
C SER A 71 -11.82 -10.48 -1.58
N GLU A 72 -11.54 -9.99 -0.37
CA GLU A 72 -10.85 -8.71 -0.15
C GLU A 72 -9.42 -8.69 -0.67
N LEU A 73 -8.78 -9.85 -0.90
CA LEU A 73 -7.45 -9.91 -1.52
C LEU A 73 -7.52 -9.81 -3.05
N VAL A 74 -8.62 -10.22 -3.68
CA VAL A 74 -8.78 -10.19 -5.15
C VAL A 74 -8.68 -8.76 -5.68
N PHE A 75 -9.33 -7.80 -5.02
CA PHE A 75 -9.29 -6.41 -5.43
C PHE A 75 -7.86 -5.81 -5.45
N PRO A 76 -7.08 -5.82 -4.36
CA PRO A 76 -5.72 -5.27 -4.37
C PRO A 76 -4.77 -6.05 -5.29
N LEU A 77 -4.99 -7.36 -5.51
CA LEU A 77 -4.27 -8.11 -6.55
C LEU A 77 -4.57 -7.59 -7.96
N ASN A 78 -5.83 -7.23 -8.25
CA ASN A 78 -6.19 -6.59 -9.51
C ASN A 78 -5.56 -5.20 -9.66
N VAL A 79 -5.47 -4.41 -8.57
CA VAL A 79 -4.75 -3.12 -8.59
C VAL A 79 -3.27 -3.31 -8.90
N LEU A 80 -2.63 -4.32 -8.28
CA LEU A 80 -1.24 -4.67 -8.56
C LEU A 80 -1.06 -5.06 -10.04
N ASN A 81 -1.89 -5.95 -10.55
CA ASN A 81 -1.85 -6.37 -11.95
C ASN A 81 -2.05 -5.19 -12.90
N ASN A 82 -3.01 -4.32 -12.62
CA ASN A 82 -3.25 -3.11 -13.40
C ASN A 82 -2.01 -2.19 -13.38
N THR A 83 -1.44 -1.92 -12.21
CA THR A 83 -0.22 -1.13 -12.05
C THR A 83 0.94 -1.69 -12.88
N ILE A 84 1.13 -3.01 -12.87
CA ILE A 84 2.16 -3.68 -13.68
C ILE A 84 1.86 -3.57 -15.19
N ALA A 85 0.59 -3.65 -15.58
CA ALA A 85 0.15 -3.59 -16.97
C ALA A 85 0.28 -2.17 -17.55
N THR A 86 -0.11 -1.15 -16.80
CA THR A 86 -0.07 0.26 -17.23
C THR A 86 1.27 0.92 -16.99
N GLY A 87 2.10 0.40 -16.10
CA GLY A 87 3.39 1.00 -15.75
C GLY A 87 3.30 2.12 -14.72
N TYR A 88 2.20 2.20 -13.95
CA TYR A 88 2.10 3.12 -12.81
C TYR A 88 3.25 2.93 -11.80
N GLY A 89 3.52 4.00 -11.07
CA GLY A 89 4.56 4.06 -10.07
C GLY A 89 4.25 3.22 -8.84
N LYS A 90 5.31 2.84 -8.11
CA LYS A 90 5.20 2.12 -6.82
C LYS A 90 4.32 2.89 -5.83
N GLN A 91 4.51 4.20 -5.73
CA GLN A 91 3.80 5.02 -4.75
C GLN A 91 2.29 5.07 -5.06
N HIS A 92 1.92 5.17 -6.34
CA HIS A 92 0.54 5.13 -6.78
C HIS A 92 -0.18 3.83 -6.35
N LEU A 93 0.47 2.67 -6.57
CA LEU A 93 -0.04 1.38 -6.10
C LEU A 93 -0.27 1.38 -4.58
N TYR A 94 0.71 1.87 -3.83
CA TYR A 94 0.66 1.84 -2.36
C TYR A 94 -0.41 2.78 -1.81
N ASP A 95 -0.54 3.98 -2.37
CA ASP A 95 -1.56 4.94 -1.97
C ASP A 95 -2.96 4.38 -2.19
N ILE A 96 -3.20 3.76 -3.36
CA ILE A 96 -4.50 3.13 -3.68
C ILE A 96 -4.80 2.01 -2.68
N VAL A 97 -3.86 1.08 -2.47
CA VAL A 97 -4.09 -0.08 -1.60
C VAL A 97 -4.31 0.34 -0.14
N ARG A 98 -3.57 1.35 0.34
CA ARG A 98 -3.73 1.90 1.71
C ARG A 98 -5.11 2.55 1.94
N ILE A 99 -5.78 3.01 0.88
CA ILE A 99 -7.10 3.65 0.98
C ILE A 99 -8.24 2.63 0.98
N ILE A 100 -8.11 1.55 0.22
CA ILE A 100 -9.25 0.69 -0.14
C ILE A 100 -9.18 -0.73 0.41
N ALA A 101 -8.03 -1.15 0.91
CA ALA A 101 -7.80 -2.53 1.35
C ALA A 101 -7.41 -2.57 2.83
N PRO A 102 -7.67 -3.69 3.51
CA PRO A 102 -7.17 -3.89 4.86
C PRO A 102 -5.63 -3.87 4.86
N PRO A 103 -4.98 -3.43 5.96
CA PRO A 103 -3.52 -3.33 6.03
C PRO A 103 -2.80 -4.66 5.72
N GLN A 104 -3.40 -5.81 6.03
CA GLN A 104 -2.82 -7.11 5.74
C GLN A 104 -2.66 -7.33 4.23
N SER A 105 -3.66 -6.93 3.43
CA SER A 105 -3.55 -6.97 1.96
C SER A 105 -2.39 -6.12 1.46
N TYR A 106 -2.12 -4.96 2.08
CA TYR A 106 -0.96 -4.14 1.74
C TYR A 106 0.36 -4.90 1.86
N ALA A 107 0.55 -5.70 2.92
CA ALA A 107 1.76 -6.50 3.08
C ALA A 107 1.94 -7.53 1.95
N ILE A 108 0.85 -8.17 1.51
CA ILE A 108 0.87 -9.10 0.37
C ILE A 108 1.22 -8.36 -0.93
N ILE A 109 0.64 -7.19 -1.17
CA ILE A 109 0.96 -6.37 -2.35
C ILE A 109 2.41 -5.88 -2.32
N TYR A 110 2.90 -5.43 -1.17
CA TYR A 110 4.29 -5.04 -0.99
C TYR A 110 5.22 -6.21 -1.32
N LEU A 111 4.98 -7.40 -0.76
CA LEU A 111 5.72 -8.63 -1.06
C LEU A 111 5.76 -8.92 -2.57
N LEU A 112 4.60 -8.93 -3.23
CA LEU A 112 4.50 -9.25 -4.65
C LEU A 112 5.19 -8.18 -5.52
N TRP A 113 5.05 -6.90 -5.18
CA TRP A 113 5.77 -5.81 -5.84
C TRP A 113 7.28 -5.94 -5.68
N GLN A 114 7.76 -6.32 -4.50
CA GLN A 114 9.19 -6.55 -4.27
C GLN A 114 9.75 -7.71 -5.10
N CYS A 115 8.91 -8.69 -5.46
CA CYS A 115 9.27 -9.81 -6.33
C CYS A 115 9.01 -9.55 -7.83
N ASN A 116 8.44 -8.39 -8.19
CA ASN A 116 8.20 -8.02 -9.57
C ASN A 116 9.54 -7.84 -10.32
N SER A 117 9.72 -8.59 -11.41
CA SER A 117 10.94 -8.57 -12.22
C SER A 117 10.90 -7.57 -13.38
N ILE A 118 9.85 -6.75 -13.51
CA ILE A 118 9.78 -5.74 -14.56
C ILE A 118 10.91 -4.71 -14.39
N SER A 119 11.68 -4.48 -15.46
CA SER A 119 12.67 -3.40 -15.46
C SER A 119 11.99 -2.03 -15.46
N ASN A 120 12.69 -1.00 -14.97
CA ASN A 120 12.16 0.37 -15.04
C ASN A 120 11.92 0.83 -16.49
N ASP A 121 12.76 0.41 -17.45
CA ASP A 121 12.58 0.75 -18.86
C ASP A 121 11.30 0.15 -19.43
N GLU A 122 11.02 -1.12 -19.13
CA GLU A 122 9.80 -1.80 -19.54
C GLU A 122 8.57 -1.17 -18.88
N ARG A 123 8.67 -0.80 -17.59
CA ARG A 123 7.62 -0.05 -16.89
C ARG A 123 7.35 1.29 -17.57
N LEU A 124 8.38 2.07 -17.90
CA LEU A 124 8.23 3.38 -18.55
C LEU A 124 7.65 3.27 -19.96
N LYS A 125 7.96 2.20 -20.72
CA LYS A 125 7.32 1.93 -22.02
C LYS A 125 5.82 1.72 -21.87
N ARG A 126 5.40 0.94 -20.87
CA ARG A 126 3.98 0.74 -20.56
C ARG A 126 3.31 2.03 -20.10
N ALA A 127 3.99 2.79 -19.23
CA ALA A 127 3.52 4.08 -18.74
C ALA A 127 3.26 5.07 -19.87
N LYS A 128 4.22 5.23 -20.80
CA LYS A 128 4.02 6.09 -21.97
C LYS A 128 2.86 5.61 -22.83
N LYS A 129 2.74 4.29 -23.05
CA LYS A 129 1.63 3.71 -23.82
C LYS A 129 0.28 4.01 -23.15
N ASP A 130 0.13 3.74 -21.86
CA ASP A 130 -1.10 4.03 -21.09
C ASP A 130 -1.43 5.53 -21.11
N PHE A 131 -0.42 6.38 -20.91
CA PHE A 131 -0.57 7.84 -20.98
C PHE A 131 -1.09 8.33 -22.35
N LEU A 132 -0.66 7.72 -23.45
CA LEU A 132 -1.11 8.09 -24.79
C LEU A 132 -2.50 7.51 -25.13
N GLU A 133 -2.81 6.31 -24.63
CA GLU A 133 -4.04 5.57 -24.94
C GLU A 133 -5.22 5.94 -24.03
N ARG A 134 -4.99 6.52 -22.85
CA ARG A 134 -6.07 6.93 -21.94
C ARG A 134 -7.01 7.96 -22.58
N GLY A 135 -8.30 7.89 -22.24
CA GLY A 135 -9.34 8.74 -22.83
C GLY A 135 -9.44 10.17 -22.28
N TYR A 136 -8.52 10.60 -21.41
CA TYR A 136 -8.59 11.87 -20.69
C TYR A 136 -7.21 12.47 -20.39
N THR A 137 -7.18 13.78 -20.17
CA THR A 137 -6.01 14.53 -19.74
C THR A 137 -6.13 14.89 -18.25
N ASP A 138 -5.06 14.71 -17.49
CA ASP A 138 -4.93 15.14 -16.08
C ASP A 138 -3.95 16.32 -15.93
N GLU A 139 -3.89 16.88 -14.72
CA GLU A 139 -2.87 17.84 -14.29
C GLU A 139 -1.48 17.18 -14.18
N ASP A 140 -0.42 17.97 -14.42
CA ASP A 140 0.96 17.48 -14.43
C ASP A 140 1.38 16.84 -13.10
N ALA A 141 0.94 17.41 -11.98
CA ALA A 141 1.27 16.91 -10.64
C ALA A 141 0.71 15.49 -10.41
N ASP A 142 -0.50 15.21 -10.90
CA ASP A 142 -1.11 13.89 -10.79
C ASP A 142 -0.40 12.89 -11.69
N ILE A 143 -0.05 13.26 -12.91
CA ILE A 143 0.64 12.35 -13.85
C ILE A 143 2.04 12.01 -13.34
N ILE A 144 2.77 13.01 -12.86
CA ILE A 144 4.10 12.85 -12.25
C ILE A 144 4.03 11.88 -11.06
N ARG A 145 3.05 12.08 -10.16
CA ARG A 145 2.83 11.19 -9.00
C ARG A 145 2.45 9.78 -9.44
N ASP A 146 1.47 9.66 -10.33
CA ASP A 146 0.85 8.39 -10.68
C ASP A 146 1.81 7.49 -11.46
N TYR A 147 2.62 8.05 -12.37
CA TYR A 147 3.62 7.29 -13.14
C TYR A 147 5.02 7.30 -12.54
N ASP A 148 5.29 8.06 -11.46
CA ASP A 148 6.63 8.18 -10.86
C ASP A 148 7.67 8.58 -11.93
N ILE A 149 7.42 9.74 -12.56
CA ILE A 149 8.27 10.35 -13.59
C ILE A 149 8.59 11.80 -13.23
N ASN A 150 9.64 12.37 -13.82
CA ASN A 150 9.95 13.78 -13.63
C ASN A 150 9.21 14.66 -14.65
N LEU A 151 9.27 15.98 -14.44
CA LEU A 151 8.62 16.96 -15.32
C LEU A 151 9.15 16.92 -16.76
N GLU A 152 10.45 16.68 -16.95
CA GLU A 152 11.08 16.60 -18.27
C GLU A 152 10.50 15.44 -19.10
N THR A 153 10.43 14.24 -18.51
CA THR A 153 9.80 13.07 -19.14
C THR A 153 8.33 13.34 -19.48
N LEU A 154 7.59 14.00 -18.57
CA LEU A 154 6.20 14.36 -18.86
C LEU A 154 6.09 15.32 -20.05
N GLN A 155 6.94 16.35 -20.12
CA GLN A 155 6.94 17.31 -21.22
C GLN A 155 7.21 16.64 -22.57
N GLU A 156 8.11 15.64 -22.61
CA GLU A 156 8.32 14.82 -23.79
C GLU A 156 7.05 14.05 -24.19
N TRP A 157 6.34 13.47 -23.23
CA TRP A 157 5.13 12.68 -23.52
C TRP A 157 3.96 13.57 -23.97
N ARG A 158 3.84 14.79 -23.41
CA ARG A 158 2.84 15.79 -23.79
C ARG A 158 2.95 16.19 -25.27
N HIS A 159 4.13 16.14 -25.86
CA HIS A 159 4.31 16.42 -27.29
C HIS A 159 3.52 15.46 -28.19
N ASP A 160 3.43 14.20 -27.77
CA ASP A 160 2.74 13.12 -28.49
C ASP A 160 1.27 12.96 -28.03
N GLU A 161 0.80 13.78 -27.09
CA GLU A 161 -0.52 13.61 -26.46
C GLU A 161 -1.66 14.00 -27.42
N PRO A 162 -2.68 13.14 -27.61
CA PRO A 162 -3.85 13.48 -28.40
C PRO A 162 -4.78 14.48 -27.69
N GLU A 163 -5.52 15.28 -28.45
CA GLU A 163 -6.59 16.12 -27.89
C GLU A 163 -7.70 15.25 -27.27
N ARG A 164 -8.02 15.50 -26.00
CA ARG A 164 -8.99 14.72 -25.21
C ARG A 164 -9.57 15.54 -24.05
N PRO A 165 -10.73 15.16 -23.50
CA PRO A 165 -11.36 15.90 -22.41
C PRO A 165 -10.50 15.89 -21.15
N LEU A 166 -10.64 16.95 -20.34
CA LEU A 166 -10.09 16.98 -18.98
C LEU A 166 -10.78 15.92 -18.12
N SER A 167 -9.97 15.20 -17.36
CA SER A 167 -10.42 14.23 -16.38
C SER A 167 -11.32 14.89 -15.33
N HIS A 168 -12.44 14.23 -15.01
CA HIS A 168 -13.24 14.58 -13.85
C HIS A 168 -12.87 13.66 -12.70
N ARG A 169 -11.70 13.89 -12.06
CA ARG A 169 -11.34 13.14 -10.86
C ARG A 169 -12.35 13.47 -9.76
N MET A 170 -13.15 12.48 -9.35
CA MET A 170 -13.90 12.59 -8.10
C MET A 170 -12.87 12.73 -6.97
N PHE A 171 -13.02 13.78 -6.16
CA PHE A 171 -12.11 14.16 -5.08
C PHE A 171 -11.84 13.01 -4.10
N GLY A 172 -10.81 12.19 -4.37
CA GLY A 172 -10.22 11.26 -3.42
C GLY A 172 -9.18 12.00 -2.59
N ALA A 173 -9.52 12.34 -1.35
CA ALA A 173 -8.61 12.90 -0.33
C ALA A 173 -7.72 14.07 -0.82
N ASN A 174 -8.33 15.13 -1.36
CA ASN A 174 -7.56 16.31 -1.76
C ASN A 174 -6.91 16.98 -0.51
N PRO A 175 -5.58 17.14 -0.45
CA PRO A 175 -4.88 17.87 0.62
C PRO A 175 -5.48 19.27 0.87
N THR A 176 -6.07 19.87 -0.16
CA THR A 176 -6.76 21.17 -0.13
C THR A 176 -8.01 21.15 0.77
N ILE A 177 -8.73 20.03 0.87
CA ILE A 177 -9.90 19.90 1.76
C ILE A 177 -9.44 19.93 3.23
N ASN A 178 -8.36 19.20 3.56
CA ASN A 178 -7.80 19.20 4.91
C ASN A 178 -7.20 20.57 5.28
N ALA A 179 -6.57 21.26 4.32
CA ALA A 179 -6.07 22.62 4.53
C ALA A 179 -7.21 23.62 4.78
N GLY A 180 -8.27 23.57 3.97
CA GLY A 180 -9.46 24.42 4.15
C GLY A 180 -10.20 24.14 5.46
N ALA A 181 -10.37 22.87 5.82
CA ALA A 181 -10.96 22.44 7.10
C ALA A 181 -10.12 22.92 8.29
N SER A 182 -8.78 22.81 8.20
CA SER A 182 -7.86 23.29 9.24
C SER A 182 -7.93 24.81 9.41
N GLN A 183 -8.01 25.57 8.31
CA GLN A 183 -8.19 27.02 8.37
C GLN A 183 -9.53 27.41 8.98
N TYR A 184 -10.61 26.72 8.62
CA TYR A 184 -11.93 26.93 9.21
C TYR A 184 -11.94 26.65 10.72
N LEU A 185 -11.32 25.56 11.16
CA LEU A 185 -11.21 25.19 12.58
C LEU A 185 -10.38 26.22 13.36
N LYS A 186 -9.23 26.64 12.82
CA LYS A 186 -8.39 27.70 13.42
C LYS A 186 -9.15 29.02 13.60
N LYS A 187 -10.01 29.36 12.64
CA LYS A 187 -10.82 30.59 12.67
C LYS A 187 -11.99 30.52 13.66
N ASN A 188 -12.73 29.40 13.71
CA ASN A 188 -14.00 29.32 14.45
C ASN A 188 -13.87 28.66 15.83
N PHE A 189 -12.83 27.86 16.04
CA PHE A 189 -12.60 27.11 17.29
C PHE A 189 -11.10 27.11 17.66
N PRO A 190 -10.50 28.29 17.91
CA PRO A 190 -9.05 28.41 18.13
C PRO A 190 -8.56 27.52 19.27
N ASP A 191 -9.32 27.42 20.37
CA ASP A 191 -8.98 26.61 21.55
C ASP A 191 -8.95 25.09 21.26
N LYS A 192 -9.53 24.65 20.15
CA LYS A 192 -9.56 23.24 19.73
C LYS A 192 -8.59 22.94 18.57
N ALA A 193 -8.07 23.97 17.91
CA ALA A 193 -7.29 23.83 16.69
C ALA A 193 -6.05 22.93 16.89
N ASP A 194 -5.35 23.07 18.01
CA ASP A 194 -4.18 22.26 18.32
C ASP A 194 -4.50 20.79 18.52
N SER A 195 -5.66 20.49 19.12
CA SER A 195 -6.13 19.11 19.32
C SER A 195 -6.49 18.47 17.98
N TYR A 196 -7.18 19.20 17.10
CA TYR A 196 -7.49 18.72 15.74
C TYR A 196 -6.22 18.47 14.93
N GLU A 197 -5.25 19.39 14.99
CA GLU A 197 -3.97 19.22 14.31
C GLU A 197 -3.20 18.01 14.83
N THR A 198 -3.19 17.79 16.16
CA THR A 198 -2.59 16.59 16.76
C THR A 198 -3.30 15.32 16.34
N ILE A 199 -4.64 15.29 16.30
CA ILE A 199 -5.40 14.12 15.87
C ILE A 199 -5.13 13.82 14.39
N SER A 200 -5.20 14.84 13.51
CA SER A 200 -4.99 14.65 12.08
C SER A 200 -3.57 14.19 11.75
N LYS A 201 -2.54 14.87 12.28
CA LYS A 201 -1.14 14.45 12.11
C LYS A 201 -0.88 13.09 12.79
N GLY A 202 -1.47 12.85 13.96
CA GLY A 202 -1.36 11.62 14.72
C GLY A 202 -1.92 10.40 13.97
N ILE A 203 -3.10 10.52 13.36
CA ILE A 203 -3.69 9.46 12.53
C ILE A 203 -2.76 9.14 11.35
N ASN A 204 -2.26 10.15 10.63
CA ASN A 204 -1.36 9.93 9.50
C ASN A 204 -0.07 9.22 9.95
N LEU A 205 0.52 9.63 11.07
CA LEU A 205 1.70 8.99 11.65
C LEU A 205 1.41 7.55 12.09
N TYR A 206 0.26 7.31 12.70
CA TYR A 206 -0.16 5.97 13.12
C TYR A 206 -0.29 5.04 11.90
N VAL A 207 -1.02 5.49 10.88
CA VAL A 207 -1.22 4.72 9.65
C VAL A 207 0.12 4.45 8.96
N GLN A 208 0.99 5.46 8.83
CA GLN A 208 2.31 5.28 8.22
C GLN A 208 3.15 4.26 9.00
N ALA A 209 3.25 4.41 10.32
CA ALA A 209 4.01 3.51 11.19
C ALA A 209 3.52 2.06 11.14
N TYR A 210 2.20 1.86 11.06
CA TYR A 210 1.61 0.53 10.92
C TYR A 210 2.06 -0.13 9.61
N HIS A 211 2.01 0.61 8.49
CA HIS A 211 2.47 0.10 7.20
C HIS A 211 3.99 -0.13 7.18
N ASP A 212 4.79 0.77 7.77
CA ASP A 212 6.23 0.59 7.90
C ASP A 212 6.58 -0.69 8.69
N ALA A 213 5.79 -1.03 9.71
CA ALA A 213 5.95 -2.27 10.45
C ALA A 213 5.60 -3.50 9.60
N LEU A 214 4.56 -3.43 8.78
CA LEU A 214 4.21 -4.50 7.83
C LEU A 214 5.31 -4.71 6.78
N GLU A 215 5.84 -3.63 6.20
CA GLU A 215 6.98 -3.70 5.27
C GLU A 215 8.18 -4.37 5.95
N HIS A 216 8.48 -3.99 7.19
CA HIS A 216 9.56 -4.60 7.96
C HIS A 216 9.34 -6.11 8.18
N VAL A 217 8.11 -6.54 8.49
CA VAL A 217 7.78 -7.97 8.61
C VAL A 217 8.04 -8.72 7.32
N VAL A 218 7.63 -8.17 6.17
CA VAL A 218 7.86 -8.78 4.87
C VAL A 218 9.37 -8.86 4.57
N ASP A 219 10.11 -7.79 4.84
CA ASP A 219 11.56 -7.76 4.63
C ASP A 219 12.27 -8.81 5.51
N GLN A 220 11.90 -8.93 6.79
CA GLN A 220 12.41 -9.99 7.66
C GLN A 220 12.03 -11.38 7.18
N TRP A 221 10.81 -11.57 6.70
CA TRP A 221 10.35 -12.84 6.13
C TRP A 221 11.14 -13.23 4.87
N PHE A 222 11.51 -12.26 4.02
CA PHE A 222 12.39 -12.51 2.88
C PHE A 222 13.78 -13.00 3.29
N LEU A 223 14.33 -12.51 4.40
CA LEU A 223 15.60 -12.99 4.94
C LEU A 223 15.52 -14.46 5.36
N VAL A 224 14.37 -14.90 5.89
CA VAL A 224 14.13 -16.30 6.29
C VAL A 224 13.93 -17.21 5.07
N CYS A 225 13.15 -16.76 4.09
CA CYS A 225 12.76 -17.59 2.95
C CYS A 225 13.76 -17.57 1.76
N SER A 226 14.62 -16.55 1.70
CA SER A 226 15.31 -16.00 0.51
C SER A 226 14.34 -15.38 -0.50
N LYS A 227 14.56 -14.09 -0.80
CA LYS A 227 13.77 -13.33 -1.78
C LYS A 227 13.87 -13.95 -3.18
N GLU A 228 15.03 -14.43 -3.57
CA GLU A 228 15.27 -15.08 -4.87
C GLU A 228 14.48 -16.39 -4.99
N TYR A 229 14.45 -17.19 -3.92
CA TYR A 229 13.63 -18.41 -3.87
C TYR A 229 12.15 -18.08 -4.03
N VAL A 230 11.65 -17.09 -3.25
CA VAL A 230 10.25 -16.67 -3.30
C VAL A 230 9.89 -16.15 -4.70
N GLN A 231 10.72 -15.28 -5.27
CA GLN A 231 10.51 -14.75 -6.61
C GLN A 231 10.43 -15.86 -7.66
N LYS A 232 11.35 -16.84 -7.63
CA LYS A 232 11.31 -17.99 -8.53
C LYS A 232 10.01 -18.78 -8.39
N LYS A 233 9.59 -19.06 -7.16
CA LYS A 233 8.35 -19.80 -6.90
C LYS A 233 7.08 -19.02 -7.27
N LEU A 234 7.07 -17.70 -7.10
CA LEU A 234 5.98 -16.84 -7.58
C LEU A 234 5.87 -16.85 -9.10
N LEU A 235 6.99 -16.84 -9.83
CA LEU A 235 7.00 -16.96 -11.30
C LEU A 235 6.47 -18.32 -11.76
N GLU A 236 6.91 -19.41 -11.12
CA GLU A 236 6.38 -20.76 -11.37
C GLU A 236 4.85 -20.81 -11.14
N LEU A 237 4.38 -20.29 -9.99
CA LEU A 237 2.97 -20.25 -9.65
C LEU A 237 2.15 -19.42 -10.66
N ASN A 238 2.65 -18.23 -11.04
CA ASN A 238 1.99 -17.39 -12.02
C ASN A 238 1.85 -18.09 -13.39
N GLY A 239 2.87 -18.86 -13.81
CA GLY A 239 2.78 -19.71 -15.00
C GLY A 239 1.68 -20.76 -14.90
N LEU A 240 1.49 -21.37 -13.73
CA LEU A 240 0.39 -22.32 -13.49
C LEU A 240 -0.98 -21.65 -13.58
N PHE A 241 -1.13 -20.44 -13.03
CA PHE A 241 -2.36 -19.65 -13.10
C PHE A 241 -2.71 -19.25 -14.53
N GLN A 242 -1.74 -18.75 -15.29
CA GLN A 242 -1.90 -18.38 -16.70
C GLN A 242 -2.30 -19.58 -17.58
N ASN A 243 -1.75 -20.75 -17.30
CA ASN A 243 -2.11 -22.00 -17.97
C ASN A 243 -3.46 -22.58 -17.51
N GLN A 244 -4.20 -21.87 -16.65
CA GLN A 244 -5.47 -22.30 -16.08
C GLN A 244 -5.39 -23.68 -15.40
N THR A 245 -4.24 -24.01 -14.81
CA THR A 245 -4.02 -25.29 -14.11
C THR A 245 -5.08 -25.49 -13.03
N SER A 246 -5.58 -26.72 -12.82
CA SER A 246 -6.62 -26.95 -11.82
C SER A 246 -6.07 -26.74 -10.40
N PRO A 247 -6.85 -26.15 -9.47
CA PRO A 247 -6.43 -25.97 -8.09
C PRO A 247 -5.94 -27.25 -7.40
N GLU A 248 -6.59 -28.38 -7.67
CA GLU A 248 -6.21 -29.69 -7.12
C GLU A 248 -4.80 -30.07 -7.55
N LYS A 249 -4.48 -29.88 -8.84
CA LYS A 249 -3.16 -30.18 -9.38
C LYS A 249 -2.09 -29.27 -8.80
N ILE A 250 -2.38 -27.96 -8.64
CA ILE A 250 -1.45 -27.03 -8.00
C ILE A 250 -1.19 -27.46 -6.54
N ARG A 251 -2.23 -27.84 -5.80
CA ARG A 251 -2.11 -28.31 -4.41
C ARG A 251 -1.36 -29.64 -4.28
N SER A 252 -1.48 -30.55 -5.23
CA SER A 252 -0.80 -31.86 -5.17
C SER A 252 0.63 -31.84 -5.68
N GLU A 253 0.96 -30.99 -6.66
CA GLU A 253 2.26 -31.01 -7.34
C GLU A 253 3.16 -29.82 -6.99
N PHE A 254 2.61 -28.62 -6.80
CA PHE A 254 3.41 -27.41 -6.56
C PHE A 254 3.54 -27.06 -5.07
N LEU A 255 2.44 -27.11 -4.32
CA LEU A 255 2.42 -26.69 -2.92
C LEU A 255 3.34 -27.55 -2.00
N PRO A 256 3.48 -28.88 -2.17
CA PRO A 256 4.41 -29.69 -1.38
C PRO A 256 5.89 -29.33 -1.57
N ASP A 257 6.24 -28.70 -2.69
CA ASP A 257 7.60 -28.25 -3.01
C ASP A 257 7.95 -26.87 -2.40
N ILE A 258 6.99 -26.25 -1.71
CA ILE A 258 7.19 -24.96 -1.04
C ILE A 258 7.80 -25.18 0.35
N LYS A 259 8.85 -24.40 0.67
CA LYS A 259 9.46 -24.39 2.00
C LYS A 259 8.40 -24.08 3.06
N ALA A 260 8.49 -24.77 4.21
CA ALA A 260 7.57 -24.56 5.34
C ALA A 260 7.42 -23.07 5.73
N SER A 261 8.51 -22.30 5.74
CA SER A 261 8.51 -20.87 6.07
C SER A 261 7.74 -19.98 5.09
N ALA A 262 7.49 -20.45 3.86
CA ALA A 262 6.74 -19.73 2.83
C ALA A 262 5.37 -20.35 2.54
N TYR A 263 5.10 -21.53 3.09
CA TYR A 263 3.93 -22.36 2.76
C TYR A 263 2.62 -21.58 2.85
N ASN A 264 2.40 -20.86 3.95
CA ASN A 264 1.15 -20.15 4.20
C ASN A 264 0.88 -19.04 3.17
N VAL A 265 1.93 -18.33 2.71
CA VAL A 265 1.79 -17.30 1.66
C VAL A 265 1.36 -17.94 0.34
N PHE A 266 2.05 -19.01 -0.07
CA PHE A 266 1.73 -19.69 -1.32
C PHE A 266 0.35 -20.36 -1.26
N LYS A 267 -0.01 -20.95 -0.12
CA LYS A 267 -1.36 -21.49 0.11
C LYS A 267 -2.42 -20.40 -0.04
N LEU A 268 -2.25 -19.24 0.60
CA LEU A 268 -3.18 -18.11 0.48
C LEU A 268 -3.42 -17.70 -0.99
N LEU A 269 -2.35 -17.58 -1.78
CA LEU A 269 -2.45 -17.23 -3.20
C LEU A 269 -3.19 -18.30 -4.02
N ILE A 270 -2.94 -19.58 -3.74
CA ILE A 270 -3.63 -20.70 -4.41
C ILE A 270 -5.11 -20.76 -4.04
N ASP A 271 -5.44 -20.51 -2.77
CA ASP A 271 -6.81 -20.49 -2.29
C ASP A 271 -7.58 -19.32 -2.94
N THR A 272 -6.97 -18.13 -2.99
CA THR A 272 -7.53 -16.97 -3.69
C THR A 272 -7.79 -17.26 -5.18
N TYR A 273 -6.87 -17.97 -5.85
CA TYR A 273 -7.07 -18.41 -7.23
C TYR A 273 -8.21 -19.44 -7.39
N THR A 274 -8.38 -20.31 -6.41
CA THR A 274 -9.46 -21.32 -6.41
C THR A 274 -10.82 -20.63 -6.37
N GLU A 275 -10.98 -19.69 -5.45
CA GLU A 275 -12.25 -18.97 -5.26
C GLU A 275 -12.64 -18.13 -6.47
N GLU A 276 -11.68 -17.45 -7.10
CA GLU A 276 -11.93 -16.71 -8.33
C GLU A 276 -12.40 -17.63 -9.46
N LYS A 277 -11.83 -18.84 -9.56
CA LYS A 277 -12.28 -19.84 -10.55
C LYS A 277 -13.70 -20.33 -10.27
N ASP A 278 -14.02 -20.61 -9.01
CA ASP A 278 -15.34 -21.09 -8.61
C ASP A 278 -16.40 -20.00 -8.88
N TYR A 279 -16.11 -18.74 -8.54
CA TYR A 279 -16.96 -17.60 -8.86
C TYR A 279 -17.22 -17.44 -10.37
N GLN A 280 -16.20 -17.61 -11.21
CA GLN A 280 -16.35 -17.55 -12.66
C GLN A 280 -17.18 -18.72 -13.23
N ALA A 281 -17.07 -19.92 -12.65
CA ALA A 281 -17.86 -21.09 -13.04
C ALA A 281 -19.34 -20.90 -12.70
N ASP A 282 -19.65 -20.41 -11.49
CA ASP A 282 -21.01 -20.18 -11.03
C ASP A 282 -21.71 -19.09 -11.86
N ASN A 283 -21.03 -18.00 -12.19
CA ASN A 283 -21.60 -16.93 -13.02
C ASN A 283 -21.85 -17.34 -14.48
N LYS A 284 -21.05 -18.27 -15.04
CA LYS A 284 -21.31 -18.84 -16.38
C LYS A 284 -22.57 -19.71 -16.39
N ASN A 285 -22.83 -20.44 -15.31
CA ASN A 285 -24.02 -21.28 -15.16
C ASN A 285 -25.30 -20.47 -14.94
N ILE A 286 -25.19 -19.27 -14.37
CA ILE A 286 -26.32 -18.33 -14.22
C ILE A 286 -26.64 -17.63 -15.55
N SER A 287 -25.62 -17.34 -16.37
CA SER A 287 -25.78 -16.63 -17.65
C SER A 287 -26.27 -17.51 -18.81
N THR A 288 -26.44 -18.82 -18.59
CA THR A 288 -26.86 -19.81 -19.59
C THR A 288 -28.24 -20.43 -19.31
N ASN A 289 -28.93 -19.97 -18.27
CA ASN A 289 -30.34 -20.26 -17.98
C ASN A 289 -31.21 -19.01 -18.20
#